data_AF-A0A9K3DDH9-F1
#
_entry.id   AF-A0A9K3DDH9-F1
#
_cell.length_a   1.000
_cell.length_b   1.000
_cell.length_c   1.000
_cell.angle_alpha   90.00
_cell.angle_beta   90.00
_cell.angle_gamma   90.00
#
_symmetry.space_group_name_H-M   'P 1'
#
loop_
_entity.id
_entity.type
_entity.pdbx_description
1 polymer ?
#
loop_
_entity_poly.entity_id
_entity_poly.type
_entity_poly.pdbx_seq_one_letter_code
_entity_poly.pdbx_strand_id
1 'polypeptide(L)'
;MENMPSGRVMGDMVLLLNGEVLIINGGSSGTVGWELGRNPIFNPVIYRPNNAINYCFVVQKQSTIPIMYHSIAILVRDGRVLVGGSNQHTYYNFTMYVFLLN
;
A
#
# COMPACT_ATOMS: atom_id res chain seq x y z
N MET A 1 7.74 20.12 -10.74
CA MET A 1 7.64 19.28 -9.53
C MET A 1 6.68 18.15 -9.86
N GLU A 2 7.08 16.91 -9.63
CA GLU A 2 6.22 15.74 -9.83
C GLU A 2 5.62 15.34 -8.48
N ASN A 3 4.36 14.89 -8.49
CA ASN A 3 3.61 14.56 -7.28
C ASN A 3 3.20 13.09 -7.29
N MET A 4 3.10 12.49 -6.11
CA MET A 4 2.48 11.18 -5.96
C MET A 4 1.02 11.23 -6.45
N PRO A 5 0.50 10.19 -7.14
CA PRO A 5 -0.86 10.19 -7.68
C PRO A 5 -1.98 10.31 -6.63
N SER A 6 -1.68 9.94 -5.39
CA SER A 6 -2.59 10.07 -4.25
C SER A 6 -1.81 10.39 -2.99
N GLY A 7 -2.38 11.16 -2.07
CA GLY A 7 -1.89 11.20 -0.69
C GLY A 7 -1.86 9.78 -0.12
N ARG A 8 -0.85 9.46 0.70
CA ARG A 8 -0.72 8.14 1.31
C ARG A 8 -0.12 8.24 2.71
N VAL A 9 -0.87 7.78 3.69
CA VAL A 9 -0.44 7.54 5.07
C VAL A 9 -0.46 6.03 5.34
N MET A 10 0.45 5.55 6.19
CA MET A 10 0.55 4.12 6.56
C MET A 10 0.80 3.19 5.36
N GLY A 11 1.44 3.71 4.31
CA GLY A 11 1.88 2.90 3.18
C GLY A 11 3.26 2.30 3.44
N ASP A 12 3.55 1.24 2.71
CA ASP A 12 4.88 0.63 2.64
C ASP A 12 5.57 1.05 1.34
N MET A 13 6.91 1.13 1.41
CA MET A 13 7.77 1.31 0.25
C MET A 13 8.78 0.17 0.19
N VAL A 14 8.77 -0.57 -0.92
CA VAL A 14 9.59 -1.76 -1.12
C VAL A 14 10.49 -1.55 -2.33
N LEU A 15 11.80 -1.68 -2.12
CA LEU A 15 12.77 -1.73 -3.23
C LEU A 15 12.57 -3.03 -4.00
N LEU A 16 12.42 -2.94 -5.32
CA LEU A 16 12.30 -4.08 -6.21
C LEU A 16 13.67 -4.47 -6.79
N LEU A 17 13.77 -5.70 -7.31
CA LEU A 17 15.02 -6.23 -7.87
C LEU A 17 15.55 -5.42 -9.07
N ASN A 18 14.68 -4.68 -9.76
CA ASN A 18 15.04 -3.82 -10.90
C ASN A 18 15.41 -2.38 -10.49
N GLY A 19 15.49 -2.08 -9.19
CA GLY A 19 15.79 -0.74 -8.67
C GLY A 19 14.61 0.24 -8.66
N GLU A 20 13.42 -0.20 -9.08
CA GLU A 20 12.18 0.56 -8.89
C GLU A 20 11.67 0.43 -7.45
N VAL A 21 10.75 1.32 -7.05
CA VAL A 21 10.13 1.27 -5.72
C VAL A 21 8.64 0.98 -5.87
N LEU A 22 8.17 -0.10 -5.25
CA LEU A 22 6.74 -0.32 -5.05
C LEU A 22 6.27 0.49 -3.85
N ILE A 23 5.23 1.29 -4.04
CA ILE A 23 4.51 2.02 -3.01
C ILE A 23 3.11 1.42 -2.90
N ILE A 24 2.77 0.85 -1.74
CA ILE A 24 1.56 0.05 -1.54
C ILE A 24 0.98 0.29 -0.13
N ASN A 25 -0.23 -0.23 0.14
CA ASN A 25 -0.93 -0.12 1.43
C ASN A 25 -1.31 1.31 1.84
N GLY A 26 -2.10 1.45 2.90
CA GLY A 26 -2.44 2.73 3.50
C GLY A 26 -3.66 3.43 2.91
N GLY A 27 -3.93 4.64 3.42
CA GLY A 27 -5.07 5.48 3.06
C GLY A 27 -4.64 6.88 2.65
N SER A 28 -5.53 7.67 2.05
CA SER A 28 -5.18 9.05 1.66
C SER A 28 -5.17 10.04 2.82
N SER A 29 -5.78 9.70 3.96
CA SER A 29 -5.82 10.57 5.13
C SER A 29 -6.01 9.78 6.43
N GLY A 30 -5.92 10.51 7.55
CA GLY A 30 -6.01 9.95 8.90
C GLY A 30 -4.64 9.64 9.49
N THR A 31 -4.64 8.85 10.56
CA THR A 31 -3.42 8.53 11.32
C THR A 31 -3.33 7.04 11.62
N VAL A 32 -2.14 6.62 12.05
CA VAL A 32 -2.00 5.39 12.84
C VAL A 32 -2.79 5.52 14.14
N GLY A 33 -3.18 4.38 14.70
CA GLY A 33 -4.09 4.35 15.85
C GLY A 33 -5.48 3.91 15.42
N TRP A 34 -6.07 3.10 16.27
CA TRP A 34 -7.18 2.22 15.95
C TRP A 34 -8.37 2.95 15.29
N GLU A 35 -8.80 2.47 14.12
CA GLU A 35 -9.91 3.02 13.34
C GLU A 35 -9.78 4.51 12.97
N LEU A 36 -8.56 5.07 12.96
CA LEU A 36 -8.32 6.47 12.57
C LEU A 36 -7.84 6.64 11.12
N GLY A 37 -7.54 5.54 10.43
CA GLY A 37 -7.27 5.55 8.99
C GLY A 37 -8.52 5.89 8.17
N ARG A 38 -8.38 6.70 7.14
CA ARG A 38 -9.48 7.09 6.25
C ARG A 38 -9.11 6.84 4.80
N ASN A 39 -10.13 6.61 3.98
CA ASN A 39 -10.04 6.51 2.52
C ASN A 39 -8.91 5.57 2.04
N PRO A 40 -9.10 4.24 2.18
CA PRO A 40 -8.12 3.25 1.73
C PRO A 40 -7.69 3.46 0.29
N ILE A 41 -6.40 3.31 0.00
CA ILE A 41 -5.86 3.39 -1.35
C ILE A 41 -5.63 2.00 -1.90
N PHE A 42 -6.46 1.63 -2.87
CA PHE A 42 -6.47 0.30 -3.46
C PHE A 42 -5.41 0.11 -4.57
N ASN A 43 -4.91 1.19 -5.14
CA ASN A 43 -3.90 1.15 -6.20
C ASN A 43 -2.48 1.21 -5.62
N PRO A 44 -1.65 0.20 -5.89
CA PRO A 44 -0.21 0.34 -5.75
C PRO A 44 0.34 1.31 -6.81
N VAL A 45 1.53 1.85 -6.56
CA VAL A 45 2.25 2.71 -7.49
C VAL A 45 3.68 2.21 -7.61
N ILE A 46 4.19 2.08 -8.83
CA ILE A 46 5.61 1.88 -9.08
C ILE A 46 6.25 3.25 -9.29
N TYR A 47 7.27 3.56 -8.51
CA TYR A 47 8.12 4.71 -8.71
C TYR A 47 9.42 4.32 -9.43
N ARG A 48 9.69 4.99 -10.55
CA ARG A 48 10.83 4.79 -11.43
C ARG A 48 11.80 5.95 -11.30
N PRO A 49 12.86 5.84 -10.47
CA PRO A 49 13.74 6.97 -10.15
C PRO A 49 14.52 7.53 -11.35
N ASN A 50 14.71 6.73 -12.40
CA ASN A 50 15.52 7.09 -13.57
C ASN A 50 14.67 7.64 -14.74
N ASN A 51 13.36 7.77 -14.55
CA ASN A 51 12.47 8.31 -15.58
C ASN A 51 12.50 9.84 -15.59
N ALA A 52 12.07 10.43 -16.71
CA ALA A 52 11.85 11.86 -16.79
C ALA A 52 10.74 12.29 -15.81
N ILE A 53 10.86 13.52 -15.30
CA ILE A 53 9.86 14.16 -14.45
C ILE A 53 8.47 14.03 -15.11
N ASN A 54 7.46 13.67 -14.32
CA ASN A 54 6.08 13.34 -14.71
C ASN A 54 5.85 11.93 -15.27
N TYR A 55 6.91 11.11 -15.38
CA TYR A 55 6.83 9.72 -15.82
C TYR A 55 7.41 8.75 -14.78
N CYS A 56 7.66 9.22 -13.56
CA CYS A 56 8.24 8.40 -12.51
C CYS A 56 7.18 7.56 -11.80
N PHE A 57 5.95 8.04 -11.63
CA PHE A 57 4.87 7.29 -10.95
C PHE A 57 3.95 6.55 -11.94
N VAL A 58 3.89 5.22 -11.82
CA VAL A 58 3.03 4.36 -12.63
C VAL A 58 2.02 3.64 -11.74
N VAL A 59 0.75 4.04 -11.85
CA VAL A 59 -0.37 3.41 -11.12
C VAL A 59 -0.57 1.97 -11.59
N GLN A 60 -0.67 1.05 -10.64
CA GLN A 60 -0.88 -0.38 -10.88
C GLN A 60 -2.36 -0.77 -10.70
N LYS A 61 -2.70 -2.00 -11.09
CA LYS A 61 -4.04 -2.58 -10.91
C LYS A 61 -4.47 -2.55 -9.45
N GLN A 62 -5.72 -2.17 -9.20
CA GLN A 62 -6.28 -2.09 -7.86
C GLN A 62 -6.48 -3.46 -7.21
N SER A 63 -6.31 -3.52 -5.89
CA SER A 63 -6.79 -4.59 -5.01
C SER A 63 -8.25 -4.34 -4.63
N THR A 64 -8.97 -5.38 -4.19
CA THR A 64 -10.29 -5.25 -3.55
C THR A 64 -10.19 -5.18 -2.02
N ILE A 65 -9.00 -5.41 -1.46
CA ILE A 65 -8.75 -5.50 -0.02
C ILE A 65 -8.05 -4.23 0.46
N PRO A 66 -8.62 -3.48 1.42
CA PRO A 66 -7.97 -2.36 2.08
C PRO A 66 -6.92 -2.88 3.08
N ILE A 67 -5.66 -2.65 2.77
CA ILE A 67 -4.52 -3.02 3.62
C ILE A 67 -4.00 -1.73 4.27
N MET A 68 -4.24 -1.55 5.57
CA MET A 68 -4.12 -0.26 6.29
C MET A 68 -3.17 -0.37 7.50
N TYR A 69 -3.43 0.34 8.61
CA TYR A 69 -2.64 0.25 9.84
C TYR A 69 -2.40 -1.22 10.29
N HIS A 70 -1.18 -1.51 10.75
CA HIS A 70 -0.66 -2.87 10.99
C HIS A 70 -0.50 -3.76 9.75
N SER A 71 -0.34 -3.15 8.58
CA SER A 71 0.08 -3.89 7.38
C SER A 71 1.58 -3.94 7.23
N ILE A 72 2.02 -4.85 6.37
CA ILE A 72 3.40 -4.94 5.88
C ILE A 72 3.40 -5.42 4.42
N ALA A 73 4.39 -4.95 3.66
CA ALA A 73 4.78 -5.49 2.37
C ALA A 73 6.28 -5.87 2.40
N ILE A 74 6.62 -7.05 1.88
CA ILE A 74 8.00 -7.53 1.85
C ILE A 74 8.33 -8.18 0.51
N LEU A 75 9.49 -7.86 -0.04
CA LEU A 75 10.04 -8.52 -1.22
C LEU A 75 10.48 -9.94 -0.85
N VAL A 76 10.03 -10.94 -1.60
CA VAL A 76 10.49 -12.32 -1.48
C VAL A 76 11.49 -12.67 -2.58
N ARG A 77 12.28 -13.74 -2.39
CA ARG A 77 13.45 -14.06 -3.22
C ARG A 77 13.17 -14.24 -4.70
N ASP A 78 11.94 -14.60 -5.08
CA ASP A 78 11.55 -14.78 -6.48
C ASP A 78 11.08 -13.49 -7.16
N GLY A 79 11.20 -12.33 -6.48
CA GLY A 79 10.85 -11.02 -7.02
C GLY A 79 9.40 -10.62 -6.80
N ARG A 80 8.55 -11.49 -6.24
CA ARG A 80 7.19 -11.11 -5.82
C ARG A 80 7.24 -10.30 -4.52
N VAL A 81 6.15 -9.59 -4.25
CA VAL A 81 5.94 -8.89 -2.97
C VAL A 81 4.80 -9.58 -2.22
N LEU A 82 5.09 -10.03 -1.02
CA LEU A 82 4.08 -10.55 -0.09
C LEU A 82 3.50 -9.38 0.70
N VAL A 83 2.17 -9.31 0.74
CA VAL A 83 1.42 -8.24 1.44
C VAL A 83 0.49 -8.89 2.46
N GLY A 84 0.44 -8.36 3.67
CA GLY A 84 -0.42 -8.88 4.73
C GLY A 84 -0.57 -7.96 5.92
N GLY A 85 -1.18 -8.47 6.98
CA GLY A 85 -1.56 -7.70 8.16
C GLY A 85 -2.87 -6.95 7.94
N SER A 86 -2.94 -5.71 8.40
CA SER A 86 -4.16 -4.88 8.42
C SER A 86 -5.18 -5.36 9.47
N ASN A 87 -5.05 -4.85 10.69
CA ASN A 87 -6.08 -4.94 11.72
C ASN A 87 -6.08 -3.63 12.49
N GLN A 88 -6.98 -2.74 12.07
CA GLN A 88 -7.06 -1.39 12.60
C GLN A 88 -7.78 -1.34 13.95
N HIS A 89 -8.13 -2.48 14.57
CA HIS A 89 -8.93 -2.51 15.79
C HIS A 89 -8.08 -2.78 17.03
N THR A 90 -8.40 -2.10 18.14
CA THR A 90 -7.78 -2.29 19.47
C THR A 90 -7.82 -3.73 19.99
N TYR A 91 -8.71 -4.57 19.44
CA TYR A 91 -8.92 -5.95 19.86
C TYR A 91 -8.76 -6.84 18.63
N TYR A 92 -8.50 -8.13 18.84
CA TYR A 92 -8.55 -9.14 17.78
C TYR A 92 -9.99 -9.36 17.34
N ASN A 93 -10.45 -8.49 16.44
CA ASN A 93 -11.78 -8.54 15.86
C ASN A 93 -11.68 -9.15 14.46
N PHE A 94 -11.93 -10.46 14.36
CA PHE A 94 -11.98 -11.18 13.09
C PHE A 94 -13.27 -10.94 12.30
N THR A 95 -14.22 -10.21 12.88
CA THR A 95 -15.49 -9.79 12.25
C THR A 95 -15.33 -8.55 11.36
N MET A 96 -14.13 -7.96 11.29
CA MET A 96 -13.83 -6.86 10.39
C MET A 96 -13.73 -7.39 8.96
N TYR A 97 -14.76 -7.11 8.15
CA TYR A 97 -14.88 -7.41 6.72
C TYR A 97 -14.05 -8.61 6.26
N VAL A 98 -14.66 -9.80 6.31
CA VAL A 98 -14.09 -10.95 5.62
C VAL A 98 -13.99 -10.59 4.14
N PHE A 99 -12.82 -10.16 3.69
CA PHE A 99 -12.46 -10.20 2.27
C PHE A 99 -12.21 -11.66 1.95
N LEU A 100 -13.32 -12.42 1.85
CA LEU A 100 -13.30 -13.75 1.27
C LEU A 100 -12.70 -13.61 -0.12
N LEU A 101 -11.57 -14.26 -0.32
CA LEU A 101 -11.00 -14.52 -1.64
C LEU A 101 -12.03 -15.39 -2.38
N ASN A 102 -12.79 -14.76 -3.29
CA ASN A 102 -13.43 -15.42 -4.42
C ASN A 102 -12.70 -14.98 -5.69
#